data_AF-A0A6G0I9Z8-F1
#
_entry.id   AF-A0A6G0I9Z8-F1
#
_cell.length_a   1.000
_cell.length_b   1.000
_cell.length_c   1.000
_cell.angle_alpha   90.00
_cell.angle_beta   90.00
_cell.angle_gamma   90.00
#
_symmetry.space_group_name_H-M   'P 1'
#
loop_
_entity.id
_entity.type
_entity.pdbx_description
1 polymer ?
#
loop_
_entity_poly.entity_id
_entity_poly.type
_entity_poly.pdbx_seq_one_letter_code
_entity_poly.pdbx_strand_id
1 'polypeptide(L)'
;MVDPLIVLRCDQRVYRCPPLMDIVLHMLNGYLLASKAYLHCHLKETADFDRQSQTVSNLGVPGGPDTPEVTREELKNALLSAQDSAAVQILLEVCLPTSEEQQLGANTESLLKSIRGPVPGKSKQGSLGPRARGNVEDGEPEGGLLSDLREVQCLICCLLHQMFIADPNIAKLVHFQGYPQALLPLTVAGIPSIHICLDFIPELLAQPQLEKQIFAIQLLSYLCTHVMGTLLTVLTRAKRFSFFMPILPCLVAFCQAFPPLYDDVAALLVQVGQVCASDVATKARDIDPLIARLQYLKEKPQAVVAPGGGSSKLTLPQRTAEELGGTDPDVQLCYCVEATFMDIISSTLHGL
;
A
#
# COMPACT_ATOMS: atom_id res chain seq x y z
N MET A 1 -19.73 7.21 -29.42
CA MET A 1 -19.84 8.12 -28.25
C MET A 1 -18.51 8.81 -28.08
N VAL A 2 -18.49 10.13 -27.83
CA VAL A 2 -17.28 10.94 -28.05
C VAL A 2 -16.39 11.06 -26.81
N ASP A 3 -16.94 11.06 -25.60
CA ASP A 3 -16.17 11.17 -24.35
C ASP A 3 -16.76 10.27 -23.26
N PRO A 4 -16.09 9.16 -22.88
CA PRO A 4 -16.56 8.29 -21.81
C PRO A 4 -16.33 8.84 -20.40
N LEU A 5 -15.46 9.85 -20.22
CA LEU A 5 -15.21 10.47 -18.91
C LEU A 5 -16.38 11.34 -18.44
N ILE A 6 -17.37 11.59 -19.28
CA ILE A 6 -18.58 12.35 -18.93
C ILE A 6 -19.31 11.77 -17.71
N VAL A 7 -19.25 10.44 -17.49
CA VAL A 7 -19.89 9.78 -16.34
C VAL A 7 -19.23 10.15 -15.01
N LEU A 8 -17.96 10.58 -15.05
CA LEU A 8 -17.19 11.06 -13.89
C LEU A 8 -17.37 12.57 -13.64
N ARG A 9 -18.27 13.23 -14.39
CA ARG A 9 -18.64 14.63 -14.18
C ARG A 9 -19.96 14.77 -13.42
N CYS A 10 -20.32 13.75 -12.63
CA CYS A 10 -21.52 13.72 -11.82
C CYS A 10 -21.39 14.54 -10.53
N ASP A 11 -22.49 14.66 -9.77
CA ASP A 11 -22.51 15.33 -8.47
C ASP A 11 -21.54 14.64 -7.50
N GLN A 12 -20.65 15.40 -6.85
CA GLN A 12 -19.59 14.83 -6.00
C GLN A 12 -20.12 13.99 -4.83
N ARG A 13 -21.37 14.20 -4.38
CA ARG A 13 -21.98 13.37 -3.33
C ARG A 13 -22.11 11.91 -3.73
N VAL A 14 -22.17 11.61 -5.03
CA VAL A 14 -22.18 10.24 -5.56
C VAL A 14 -20.91 9.49 -5.14
N TYR A 15 -19.78 10.18 -5.04
CA TYR A 15 -18.49 9.59 -4.63
C TYR A 15 -18.40 9.19 -3.17
N ARG A 16 -19.44 9.46 -2.38
CA ARG A 16 -19.59 8.99 -0.99
C ARG A 16 -20.88 8.18 -0.80
N CYS A 17 -21.48 7.71 -1.88
CA CYS A 17 -22.64 6.83 -1.85
C CYS A 17 -22.28 5.52 -2.56
N PRO A 18 -21.89 4.46 -1.82
CA PRO A 18 -21.37 3.23 -2.41
C PRO A 18 -22.27 2.60 -3.49
N PRO A 19 -23.61 2.50 -3.31
CA PRO A 19 -24.49 1.95 -4.35
C PRO A 19 -24.51 2.78 -5.63
N LEU A 20 -24.50 4.12 -5.52
CA LEU A 20 -24.47 4.99 -6.71
C LEU A 20 -23.11 4.98 -7.38
N MET A 21 -22.04 4.94 -6.58
CA MET A 21 -20.68 4.83 -7.10
C MET A 21 -20.50 3.53 -7.88
N ASP A 22 -21.01 2.40 -7.38
CA ASP A 22 -20.97 1.12 -8.10
C ASP A 22 -21.65 1.22 -9.48
N ILE A 23 -22.81 1.88 -9.57
CA ILE A 23 -23.49 2.14 -10.85
C ILE A 23 -22.62 3.01 -11.77
N VAL A 24 -22.03 4.08 -11.25
CA VAL A 24 -21.14 4.96 -12.03
C VAL A 24 -19.92 4.21 -12.56
N LEU A 25 -19.31 3.34 -11.75
CA LEU A 25 -18.17 2.52 -12.16
C LEU A 25 -18.55 1.52 -13.26
N HIS A 26 -19.71 0.88 -13.14
CA HIS A 26 -20.23 -0.01 -14.19
C HIS A 26 -20.51 0.75 -15.49
N MET A 27 -21.12 1.94 -15.40
CA MET A 27 -21.34 2.82 -16.56
C MET A 27 -20.02 3.25 -17.19
N LEU A 28 -19.03 3.67 -16.39
CA LEU A 28 -17.71 4.05 -16.87
C LEU A 28 -17.06 2.92 -17.64
N ASN A 29 -17.00 1.71 -17.08
CA ASN A 29 -16.42 0.56 -17.76
C ASN A 29 -17.11 0.27 -19.10
N GLY A 30 -18.45 0.30 -19.12
CA GLY A 30 -19.22 0.15 -20.35
C GLY A 30 -18.93 1.25 -21.38
N TYR A 31 -18.83 2.51 -20.95
CA TYR A 31 -18.53 3.64 -21.82
C TYR A 31 -17.09 3.59 -22.38
N LEU A 32 -16.10 3.19 -21.57
CA LEU A 32 -14.72 2.99 -22.01
C LEU A 32 -14.63 1.89 -23.07
N LEU A 33 -15.28 0.74 -22.84
CA LEU A 33 -15.34 -0.37 -23.79
C LEU A 33 -16.06 0.04 -25.09
N ALA A 34 -17.17 0.77 -24.99
CA ALA A 34 -17.90 1.29 -26.14
C ALA A 34 -17.08 2.32 -26.93
N SER A 35 -16.33 3.20 -26.25
CA SER A 35 -15.41 4.15 -26.89
C SER A 35 -14.33 3.43 -27.69
N LYS A 36 -13.71 2.39 -27.12
CA LYS A 36 -12.73 1.52 -27.80
C LYS A 36 -13.30 0.90 -29.07
N ALA A 37 -14.49 0.30 -28.97
CA ALA A 37 -15.17 -0.32 -30.11
C ALA A 37 -15.53 0.71 -31.19
N TYR A 38 -16.07 1.87 -30.79
CA TYR A 38 -16.43 2.96 -31.68
C TYR A 38 -15.22 3.48 -32.47
N LEU A 39 -14.11 3.78 -31.78
CA LEU A 39 -12.89 4.26 -32.41
C LEU A 39 -12.28 3.22 -33.36
N HIS A 40 -12.34 1.93 -33.00
CA HIS A 40 -11.91 0.85 -33.86
C HIS A 40 -12.73 0.76 -35.16
N CYS A 41 -14.07 0.80 -35.06
CA CYS A 41 -14.96 0.79 -36.24
C CYS A 41 -14.78 2.03 -37.11
N HIS A 42 -14.74 3.22 -36.50
CA HIS A 42 -14.58 4.49 -37.22
C HIS A 42 -13.26 4.56 -38.00
N LEU A 43 -12.17 4.01 -37.45
CA LEU A 43 -10.88 3.95 -38.15
C LEU A 43 -10.97 3.09 -39.41
N LYS A 44 -11.58 1.91 -39.27
CA LYS A 44 -11.76 0.96 -40.37
C LYS A 44 -12.61 1.53 -41.49
N GLU A 45 -13.74 2.14 -41.14
CA GLU A 45 -14.64 2.81 -42.11
C GLU A 45 -13.93 3.95 -42.85
N THR A 46 -13.08 4.73 -42.15
CA THR A 46 -12.31 5.80 -42.80
C THR A 46 -11.26 5.22 -43.75
N ALA A 47 -10.53 4.18 -43.34
CA ALA A 47 -9.51 3.53 -44.16
C ALA A 47 -10.10 2.89 -45.43
N ASP A 48 -11.30 2.32 -45.33
CA ASP A 48 -12.03 1.77 -46.48
C ASP A 48 -12.43 2.88 -47.48
N PHE A 49 -12.87 4.05 -46.97
CA PHE A 49 -13.18 5.22 -47.79
C PHE A 49 -11.95 5.77 -48.53
N ASP A 50 -10.81 5.88 -47.84
CA ASP A 50 -9.55 6.34 -48.44
C ASP A 50 -9.04 5.38 -49.52
N ARG A 51 -9.11 4.06 -49.31
CA ARG A 51 -8.77 3.05 -50.32
C ARG A 51 -9.68 3.16 -51.55
N GLN A 52 -10.98 3.39 -51.35
CA GLN A 52 -11.93 3.53 -52.44
C GLN A 52 -11.67 4.83 -53.24
N SER A 53 -11.33 5.93 -52.56
CA SER A 53 -10.95 7.21 -53.18
C SER A 53 -9.63 7.13 -53.98
N GLN A 54 -8.63 6.44 -53.45
CA GLN A 54 -7.35 6.21 -54.14
C GLN A 54 -7.50 5.29 -55.37
N THR A 55 -8.41 4.30 -55.31
CA THR A 55 -8.71 3.43 -56.46
C THR A 55 -9.32 4.20 -57.63
N VAL A 56 -10.08 5.27 -57.35
CA VAL A 56 -10.61 6.18 -58.39
C VAL A 56 -9.55 7.18 -58.87
N SER A 57 -8.57 7.53 -58.04
CA SER A 57 -7.62 8.61 -58.31
C SER A 57 -6.30 8.16 -58.96
N ASN A 58 -5.93 6.87 -58.88
CA ASN A 58 -4.60 6.39 -59.31
C ASN A 58 -4.54 5.93 -60.77
N LEU A 59 -4.75 6.86 -61.70
CA LEU A 59 -4.36 6.72 -63.12
C LEU A 59 -3.03 7.43 -63.45
N GLY A 60 -2.22 7.81 -62.46
CA GLY A 60 -0.86 8.29 -62.73
C GLY A 60 -0.09 8.71 -61.49
N VAL A 61 1.17 8.27 -61.44
CA VAL A 61 2.31 8.72 -60.62
C VAL A 61 2.64 7.80 -59.43
N PRO A 62 3.74 7.04 -59.52
CA PRO A 62 4.36 6.36 -58.38
C PRO A 62 5.45 7.24 -57.75
N GLY A 63 5.47 7.30 -56.42
CA GLY A 63 6.70 7.56 -55.65
C GLY A 63 6.70 8.86 -54.84
N GLY A 64 6.76 8.69 -53.52
CA GLY A 64 7.23 9.67 -52.55
C GLY A 64 7.53 8.95 -51.22
N PRO A 65 8.79 8.88 -50.76
CA PRO A 65 9.17 8.16 -49.54
C PRO A 65 9.15 9.06 -48.29
N ASP A 66 8.93 8.41 -47.14
CA ASP A 66 9.40 8.68 -45.78
C ASP A 66 9.14 10.04 -45.08
N THR A 67 8.16 10.04 -44.17
CA THR A 67 8.24 10.69 -42.84
C THR A 67 7.67 9.70 -41.80
N PRO A 68 8.09 9.72 -40.52
CA PRO A 68 7.44 8.92 -39.48
C PRO A 68 6.10 9.59 -39.15
N GLU A 69 5.13 9.46 -40.05
CA GLU A 69 3.76 9.87 -39.80
C GLU A 69 3.22 8.92 -38.73
N VAL A 70 2.93 9.47 -37.54
CA VAL A 70 2.21 8.73 -36.50
C VAL A 70 0.96 8.17 -37.14
N THR A 71 0.89 6.84 -37.22
CA THR A 71 -0.18 6.19 -37.97
C THR A 71 -1.53 6.50 -37.29
N ARG A 72 -2.61 6.48 -38.07
CA ARG A 72 -3.97 6.70 -37.53
C ARG A 72 -4.27 5.70 -36.40
N GLU A 73 -3.71 4.49 -36.51
CA GLU A 73 -3.73 3.43 -35.51
C GLU A 73 -2.94 3.77 -34.24
N GLU A 74 -1.74 4.33 -34.36
CA GLU A 74 -0.93 4.80 -33.22
C GLU A 74 -1.64 5.93 -32.47
N LEU A 75 -2.21 6.91 -33.19
CA LEU A 75 -2.97 7.99 -32.59
C LEU A 75 -4.20 7.46 -31.84
N LYS A 76 -4.91 6.50 -32.44
CA LYS A 76 -6.04 5.81 -31.78
C LYS A 76 -5.58 5.14 -30.49
N ASN A 77 -4.49 4.37 -30.52
CA ASN A 77 -3.98 3.67 -29.34
C ASN A 77 -3.53 4.66 -28.26
N ALA A 78 -2.83 5.73 -28.62
CA ALA A 78 -2.40 6.78 -27.70
C ALA A 78 -3.61 7.47 -27.03
N LEU A 79 -4.66 7.79 -27.80
CA LEU A 79 -5.89 8.38 -27.29
C LEU A 79 -6.59 7.45 -26.29
N LEU A 80 -6.71 6.16 -26.62
CA LEU A 80 -7.32 5.17 -25.74
C LEU A 80 -6.54 5.02 -24.42
N SER A 81 -5.21 4.93 -24.49
CA SER A 81 -4.37 4.86 -23.29
C SER A 81 -4.44 6.14 -22.45
N ALA A 82 -4.49 7.32 -23.08
CA ALA A 82 -4.67 8.58 -22.38
C ALA A 82 -6.04 8.65 -21.68
N GLN A 83 -7.09 8.19 -22.33
CA GLN A 83 -8.44 8.15 -21.78
C GLN A 83 -8.56 7.19 -20.59
N ASP A 84 -8.01 5.97 -20.73
CA ASP A 84 -8.02 4.98 -19.66
C ASP A 84 -7.19 5.45 -18.46
N SER A 85 -5.98 5.99 -18.69
CA SER A 85 -5.15 6.52 -17.59
C SER A 85 -5.80 7.73 -16.91
N ALA A 86 -6.44 8.63 -17.66
CA ALA A 86 -7.20 9.74 -17.09
C ALA A 86 -8.38 9.26 -16.22
N ALA A 87 -9.11 8.23 -16.66
CA ALA A 87 -10.15 7.62 -15.85
C ALA A 87 -9.58 7.08 -14.53
N VAL A 88 -8.45 6.35 -14.59
CA VAL A 88 -7.78 5.82 -13.39
C VAL A 88 -7.35 6.95 -12.45
N GLN A 89 -6.75 8.03 -12.97
CA GLN A 89 -6.33 9.18 -12.14
C GLN A 89 -7.50 9.83 -11.42
N ILE A 90 -8.62 10.09 -12.11
CA ILE A 90 -9.82 10.65 -11.48
C ILE A 90 -10.35 9.72 -10.40
N LEU A 91 -10.41 8.41 -10.65
CA LEU A 91 -10.85 7.44 -9.66
C LEU A 91 -9.92 7.38 -8.44
N LEU A 92 -8.61 7.47 -8.65
CA LEU A 92 -7.63 7.56 -7.57
C LEU A 92 -7.81 8.82 -6.73
N GLU A 93 -8.08 9.97 -7.35
CA GLU A 93 -8.39 11.22 -6.64
C GLU A 93 -9.68 11.09 -5.80
N VAL A 94 -10.70 10.39 -6.30
CA VAL A 94 -11.95 10.14 -5.57
C VAL A 94 -11.71 9.35 -4.27
N CYS A 95 -10.69 8.49 -4.23
CA CYS A 95 -10.31 7.72 -3.04
C CYS A 95 -9.71 8.56 -1.91
N LEU A 96 -9.31 9.81 -2.16
CA LEU A 96 -8.77 10.69 -1.12
C LEU A 96 -9.87 11.12 -0.15
N PRO A 97 -9.61 11.12 1.17
CA PRO A 97 -10.57 11.61 2.15
C PRO A 97 -10.76 13.12 2.02
N THR A 98 -11.98 13.59 2.22
CA THR A 98 -12.28 15.04 2.28
C THR A 98 -11.70 15.66 3.55
N SER A 99 -11.58 16.99 3.57
CA SER A 99 -11.08 17.71 4.76
C SER A 99 -11.93 17.45 6.01
N GLU A 100 -13.23 17.20 5.85
CA GLU A 100 -14.15 16.86 6.94
C GLU A 100 -13.88 15.42 7.46
N GLU A 101 -13.67 14.46 6.56
CA GLU A 101 -13.35 13.06 6.90
C GLU A 101 -11.99 12.94 7.59
N GLN A 102 -10.99 13.74 7.19
CA GLN A 102 -9.67 13.78 7.83
C GLN A 102 -9.75 14.27 9.29
N GLN A 103 -10.58 15.28 9.56
CA GLN A 103 -10.78 15.79 10.92
C GLN A 103 -11.53 14.79 11.80
N LEU A 104 -12.53 14.10 11.25
CA LEU A 104 -13.28 13.07 11.95
C LEU A 104 -12.40 11.85 12.30
N GLY A 105 -11.55 11.42 11.35
CA GLY A 105 -10.57 10.34 11.57
C GLY A 105 -9.56 10.67 12.68
N ALA A 106 -8.98 11.87 12.63
CA ALA A 106 -8.03 12.33 13.67
C ALA A 106 -8.67 12.41 15.06
N ASN A 107 -9.93 12.86 15.15
CA ASN A 107 -10.67 12.90 16.40
C ASN A 107 -10.99 11.50 16.93
N THR A 108 -11.33 10.56 16.06
CA THR A 108 -11.63 9.17 16.43
C THR A 108 -10.37 8.43 16.91
N GLU A 109 -9.24 8.60 16.21
CA GLU A 109 -7.95 8.05 16.66
C GLU A 109 -7.50 8.66 17.99
N SER A 110 -7.69 9.96 18.18
CA SER A 110 -7.41 10.66 19.45
C SER A 110 -8.28 10.12 20.60
N LEU A 111 -9.57 9.85 20.34
CA LEU A 111 -10.49 9.24 21.30
C LEU A 111 -10.11 7.79 21.63
N LEU A 112 -9.77 6.97 20.64
CA LEU A 112 -9.30 5.59 20.86
C LEU A 112 -7.98 5.56 21.63
N LYS A 113 -7.09 6.52 21.37
CA LYS A 113 -5.82 6.68 22.11
C LYS A 113 -6.06 7.16 23.55
N SER A 114 -7.10 7.97 23.79
CA SER A 114 -7.54 8.39 25.12
C SER A 114 -8.16 7.25 25.93
N ILE A 115 -8.96 6.38 25.29
CA ILE A 115 -9.55 5.19 25.92
C ILE A 115 -8.46 4.15 26.26
N ARG A 116 -7.30 4.17 25.58
CA ARG A 116 -6.13 3.31 25.87
C ARG A 116 -5.17 3.85 26.94
N GLY A 117 -5.56 4.88 27.70
CA GLY A 117 -4.80 5.42 28.85
C GLY A 117 -4.93 4.57 30.13
N PRO A 118 -3.99 4.72 31.10
CA PRO A 118 -3.59 3.65 32.03
C PRO A 118 -4.61 3.35 33.12
N VAL A 119 -4.71 2.05 33.47
CA VAL A 119 -5.42 1.54 34.66
C VAL A 119 -4.94 2.28 35.92
N PRO A 120 -5.81 3.02 36.63
CA PRO A 120 -5.47 3.55 37.94
C PRO A 120 -5.84 2.53 39.02
N GLY A 121 -4.83 2.09 39.76
CA GLY A 121 -5.02 1.34 41.00
C GLY A 121 -5.72 2.19 42.08
N LYS A 122 -6.73 1.57 42.70
CA LYS A 122 -7.35 1.80 44.02
C LYS A 122 -7.04 3.10 44.78
N SER A 123 -8.09 3.89 45.07
CA SER A 123 -8.25 4.62 46.35
C SER A 123 -9.71 5.08 46.61
N LYS A 124 -10.33 4.45 47.61
CA LYS A 124 -11.39 4.84 48.57
C LYS A 124 -12.36 6.04 48.30
N GLN A 125 -13.64 5.68 48.14
CA GLN A 125 -14.87 6.08 48.91
C GLN A 125 -15.11 7.54 49.35
N GLY A 126 -16.25 8.14 48.93
CA GLY A 126 -16.86 9.32 49.58
C GLY A 126 -18.08 9.99 48.88
N SER A 127 -19.30 9.52 49.21
CA SER A 127 -20.59 10.26 49.42
C SER A 127 -21.28 11.20 48.37
N LEU A 128 -22.41 10.70 47.83
CA LEU A 128 -23.79 11.24 47.65
C LEU A 128 -24.11 12.71 47.27
N GLY A 129 -24.95 12.89 46.22
CA GLY A 129 -25.95 13.98 46.07
C GLY A 129 -26.54 14.15 44.64
N PRO A 130 -27.86 14.40 44.40
CA PRO A 130 -28.55 14.00 43.14
C PRO A 130 -29.17 15.13 42.26
N ARG A 131 -29.62 14.70 41.05
CA ARG A 131 -30.49 15.36 40.01
C ARG A 131 -29.77 16.33 39.04
N ALA A 132 -30.07 16.40 37.74
CA ALA A 132 -31.39 16.31 37.10
C ALA A 132 -31.35 15.77 35.64
N ARG A 133 -32.50 15.21 35.23
CA ARG A 133 -32.87 14.76 33.87
C ARG A 133 -32.77 15.89 32.84
N GLY A 134 -32.22 15.58 31.67
CA GLY A 134 -32.41 16.33 30.42
C GLY A 134 -32.23 15.37 29.24
N ASN A 135 -33.25 15.31 28.39
CA ASN A 135 -33.48 14.41 27.24
C ASN A 135 -32.25 13.82 26.53
N VAL A 136 -32.25 12.50 26.43
CA VAL A 136 -31.53 11.74 25.41
C VAL A 136 -32.47 11.64 24.21
N GLU A 137 -32.19 12.38 23.14
CA GLU A 137 -32.60 11.94 21.81
C GLU A 137 -31.55 10.92 21.36
N ASP A 138 -31.94 9.66 21.38
CA ASP A 138 -31.22 8.53 20.81
C ASP A 138 -31.00 8.79 19.31
N GLY A 139 -29.82 9.31 18.99
CA GLY A 139 -29.19 9.13 17.70
C GLY A 139 -28.02 8.19 17.92
N GLU A 140 -28.29 6.89 18.04
CA GLU A 140 -27.27 5.85 17.93
C GLU A 140 -26.48 6.12 16.63
N PRO A 141 -25.15 6.38 16.67
CA PRO A 141 -24.36 6.25 15.48
C PRO A 141 -24.21 4.74 15.24
N GLU A 142 -25.13 4.17 14.46
CA GLU A 142 -24.90 2.92 13.72
C GLU A 142 -23.80 3.16 12.68
N GLY A 143 -22.58 3.46 13.14
CA GLY A 143 -21.38 3.62 12.33
C GLY A 143 -20.49 2.40 12.50
N GLY A 144 -20.96 1.25 12.04
CA GLY A 144 -20.22 0.00 12.13
C GLY A 144 -18.98 0.03 11.23
N LEU A 145 -17.79 0.20 11.82
CA LEU A 145 -16.43 -0.22 11.39
C LEU A 145 -15.94 0.01 9.93
N LEU A 146 -16.78 0.46 8.99
CA LEU A 146 -16.51 0.62 7.56
C LEU A 146 -17.21 1.91 7.11
N SER A 147 -16.46 2.95 6.77
CA SER A 147 -17.02 4.19 6.23
C SER A 147 -17.48 4.00 4.78
N ASP A 148 -18.44 4.81 4.32
CA ASP A 148 -18.85 4.85 2.90
C ASP A 148 -17.64 5.06 1.98
N LEU A 149 -16.68 5.89 2.40
CA LEU A 149 -15.40 6.08 1.72
C LEU A 149 -14.64 4.76 1.55
N ARG A 150 -14.59 3.91 2.58
CA ARG A 150 -13.86 2.63 2.50
C ARG A 150 -14.51 1.68 1.50
N GLU A 151 -15.84 1.63 1.47
CA GLU A 151 -16.57 0.81 0.52
C GLU A 151 -16.36 1.31 -0.93
N VAL A 152 -16.43 2.63 -1.14
CA VAL A 152 -16.09 3.27 -2.43
C VAL A 152 -14.66 2.97 -2.86
N GLN A 153 -13.69 3.07 -1.95
CA GLN A 153 -12.29 2.71 -2.21
C GLN A 153 -12.16 1.25 -2.66
N CYS A 154 -12.86 0.32 -2.00
CA CYS A 154 -12.87 -1.08 -2.39
C CYS A 154 -13.44 -1.29 -3.81
N LEU A 155 -14.57 -0.65 -4.12
CA LEU A 155 -15.19 -0.71 -5.46
C LEU A 155 -14.24 -0.18 -6.55
N ILE A 156 -13.59 0.95 -6.28
CA ILE A 156 -12.60 1.54 -7.20
C ILE A 156 -11.42 0.59 -7.39
N CYS A 157 -10.84 0.07 -6.30
CA CYS A 157 -9.75 -0.90 -6.37
C CYS A 157 -10.14 -2.15 -7.18
N CYS A 158 -11.36 -2.66 -7.04
CA CYS A 158 -11.86 -3.76 -7.83
C CYS A 158 -11.91 -3.42 -9.33
N LEU A 159 -12.39 -2.24 -9.71
CA LEU A 159 -12.39 -1.83 -11.12
C LEU A 159 -10.96 -1.67 -11.66
N LEU A 160 -10.08 -0.97 -10.92
CA LEU A 160 -8.68 -0.77 -11.32
C LEU A 160 -7.95 -2.11 -11.50
N HIS A 161 -8.21 -3.07 -10.61
CA HIS A 161 -7.70 -4.43 -10.74
C HIS A 161 -8.10 -5.07 -12.08
N GLN A 162 -9.38 -4.98 -12.46
CA GLN A 162 -9.86 -5.50 -13.75
C GLN A 162 -9.24 -4.75 -14.93
N MET A 163 -9.11 -3.42 -14.85
CA MET A 163 -8.47 -2.62 -15.90
C MET A 163 -7.00 -3.02 -16.11
N PHE A 164 -6.24 -3.22 -15.03
CA PHE A 164 -4.84 -3.64 -15.11
C PHE A 164 -4.67 -5.08 -15.61
N ILE A 165 -5.61 -5.96 -15.33
CA ILE A 165 -5.63 -7.31 -15.93
C ILE A 165 -5.93 -7.22 -17.43
N ALA A 166 -6.88 -6.38 -17.82
CA ALA A 166 -7.30 -6.26 -19.21
C ALA A 166 -6.22 -5.61 -20.09
N ASP A 167 -5.53 -4.59 -19.60
CA ASP A 167 -4.38 -3.99 -20.27
C ASP A 167 -3.31 -3.55 -19.24
N PRO A 168 -2.18 -4.29 -19.13
CA PRO A 168 -1.12 -3.98 -18.18
C PRO A 168 -0.39 -2.67 -18.50
N ASN A 169 -0.47 -2.16 -19.72
CA ASN A 169 0.16 -0.89 -20.08
C ASN A 169 -0.51 0.29 -19.39
N ILE A 170 -1.80 0.19 -19.04
CA ILE A 170 -2.50 1.21 -18.25
C ILE A 170 -1.83 1.33 -16.88
N ALA A 171 -1.52 0.21 -16.23
CA ALA A 171 -0.83 0.20 -14.94
C ALA A 171 0.53 0.90 -15.06
N LYS A 172 1.32 0.55 -16.08
CA LYS A 172 2.60 1.21 -16.35
C LYS A 172 2.42 2.72 -16.54
N LEU A 173 1.50 3.14 -17.40
CA LEU A 173 1.28 4.55 -17.71
C LEU A 173 0.89 5.36 -16.48
N VAL A 174 -0.06 4.87 -15.68
CA VAL A 174 -0.53 5.52 -14.45
C VAL A 174 0.61 5.69 -13.43
N HIS A 175 1.45 4.67 -13.25
CA HIS A 175 2.58 4.75 -12.31
C HIS A 175 3.73 5.64 -12.84
N PHE A 176 3.86 5.79 -14.16
CA PHE A 176 4.79 6.76 -14.77
C PHE A 176 4.27 8.21 -14.70
N GLN A 177 2.95 8.39 -14.67
CA GLN A 177 2.31 9.68 -14.39
C GLN A 177 2.42 10.05 -12.91
N GLY A 178 2.35 9.05 -12.02
CA GLY A 178 2.34 9.23 -10.57
C GLY A 178 0.96 9.59 -10.04
N TYR A 179 0.81 9.50 -8.72
CA TYR A 179 -0.38 9.88 -7.96
C TYR A 179 0.01 10.15 -6.50
N PRO A 180 -0.84 10.81 -5.68
CA PRO A 180 -0.50 11.15 -4.30
C PRO A 180 -0.08 9.95 -3.45
N GLN A 181 1.02 10.08 -2.70
CA GLN A 181 1.60 8.99 -1.89
C GLN A 181 0.62 8.38 -0.87
N ALA A 182 -0.36 9.16 -0.41
CA ALA A 182 -1.40 8.69 0.52
C ALA A 182 -2.25 7.53 -0.05
N LEU A 183 -2.25 7.36 -1.37
CA LEU A 183 -2.98 6.30 -2.04
C LEU A 183 -2.16 5.01 -2.21
N LEU A 184 -0.83 5.04 -2.02
CA LEU A 184 0.03 3.85 -2.19
C LEU A 184 -0.37 2.68 -1.26
N PRO A 185 -0.64 2.89 0.05
CA PRO A 185 -1.09 1.79 0.90
C PRO A 185 -2.43 1.21 0.44
N LEU A 186 -3.32 2.06 -0.06
CA LEU A 186 -4.62 1.65 -0.57
C LEU A 186 -4.50 0.84 -1.87
N THR A 187 -3.74 1.34 -2.85
CA THR A 187 -3.62 0.68 -4.16
C THR A 187 -2.88 -0.64 -4.03
N VAL A 188 -1.81 -0.69 -3.24
CA VAL A 188 -1.02 -1.92 -3.07
C VAL A 188 -1.79 -3.00 -2.33
N ALA A 189 -2.51 -2.66 -1.26
CA ALA A 189 -3.30 -3.64 -0.51
C ALA A 189 -4.65 -3.98 -1.17
N GLY A 190 -5.23 -3.03 -1.92
CA GLY A 190 -6.56 -3.15 -2.51
C GLY A 190 -6.59 -3.75 -3.93
N ILE A 191 -5.48 -3.69 -4.68
CA ILE A 191 -5.41 -4.13 -6.08
C ILE A 191 -4.49 -5.35 -6.18
N PRO A 192 -5.01 -6.59 -6.24
CA PRO A 192 -4.16 -7.79 -6.27
C PRO A 192 -3.19 -7.86 -7.45
N SER A 193 -3.56 -7.30 -8.61
CA SER A 193 -2.73 -7.30 -9.83
C SER A 193 -1.58 -6.27 -9.81
N ILE A 194 -1.48 -5.44 -8.77
CA ILE A 194 -0.48 -4.36 -8.67
C ILE A 194 0.96 -4.86 -8.68
N HIS A 195 1.20 -6.13 -8.36
CA HIS A 195 2.53 -6.76 -8.39
C HIS A 195 3.20 -6.72 -9.78
N ILE A 196 2.42 -6.58 -10.86
CA ILE A 196 2.95 -6.36 -12.21
C ILE A 196 3.85 -5.12 -12.31
N CYS A 197 3.71 -4.17 -11.38
CA CYS A 197 4.54 -2.98 -11.35
C CYS A 197 6.02 -3.28 -11.15
N LEU A 198 6.37 -4.41 -10.52
CA LEU A 198 7.76 -4.82 -10.32
C LEU A 198 8.53 -4.96 -11.65
N ASP A 199 7.85 -5.31 -12.74
CA ASP A 199 8.47 -5.49 -14.05
C ASP A 199 9.02 -4.17 -14.63
N PHE A 200 8.40 -3.03 -14.29
CA PHE A 200 8.78 -1.72 -14.81
C PHE A 200 9.34 -0.76 -13.75
N ILE A 201 9.49 -1.18 -12.49
CA ILE A 201 10.18 -0.39 -11.45
C ILE A 201 11.60 0.03 -11.90
N PRO A 202 12.46 -0.85 -12.46
CA PRO A 202 13.79 -0.45 -12.90
C PRO A 202 13.76 0.66 -13.96
N GLU A 203 12.78 0.60 -14.87
CA GLU A 203 12.57 1.60 -15.91
C GLU A 203 12.08 2.93 -15.33
N LEU A 204 11.23 2.87 -14.30
CA LEU A 204 10.73 4.06 -13.59
C LEU A 204 11.84 4.74 -12.76
N LEU A 205 12.74 3.95 -12.14
CA LEU A 205 13.93 4.46 -11.44
C LEU A 205 14.95 5.09 -12.40
N ALA A 206 15.02 4.63 -13.64
CA ALA A 206 15.90 5.19 -14.66
C ALA A 206 15.43 6.55 -15.21
N GLN A 207 14.24 7.03 -14.80
CA GLN A 207 13.75 8.35 -15.20
C GLN A 207 14.65 9.47 -14.66
N PRO A 208 14.90 10.54 -15.43
CA PRO A 208 15.77 11.64 -14.99
C PRO A 208 15.12 12.54 -13.92
N GLN A 209 13.79 12.48 -13.75
CA GLN A 209 13.08 13.28 -12.75
C GLN A 209 13.15 12.63 -11.37
N LEU A 210 13.67 13.37 -10.39
CA LEU A 210 13.80 12.90 -9.00
C LEU A 210 12.44 12.50 -8.39
N GLU A 211 11.37 13.23 -8.71
CA GLU A 211 10.02 12.91 -8.22
C GLU A 211 9.57 11.50 -8.63
N LYS A 212 9.86 11.08 -9.87
CA LYS A 212 9.55 9.73 -10.35
C LYS A 212 10.41 8.66 -9.69
N GLN A 213 11.68 8.97 -9.42
CA GLN A 213 12.57 8.07 -8.69
C GLN A 213 12.08 7.87 -7.25
N ILE A 214 11.70 8.94 -6.56
CA ILE A 214 11.14 8.88 -5.20
C ILE A 214 9.87 8.03 -5.21
N PHE A 215 8.94 8.30 -6.13
CA PHE A 215 7.70 7.53 -6.26
C PHE A 215 7.98 6.04 -6.53
N ALA A 216 8.94 5.71 -7.40
CA ALA A 216 9.32 4.33 -7.70
C ALA A 216 9.88 3.59 -6.48
N ILE A 217 10.73 4.26 -5.68
CA ILE A 217 11.28 3.71 -4.45
C ILE A 217 10.16 3.43 -3.44
N GLN A 218 9.25 4.39 -3.26
CA GLN A 218 8.09 4.24 -2.37
C GLN A 218 7.20 3.07 -2.82
N LEU A 219 6.83 3.03 -4.10
CA LEU A 219 6.03 1.95 -4.67
C LEU A 219 6.70 0.59 -4.51
N LEU A 220 8.00 0.47 -4.82
CA LEU A 220 8.77 -0.75 -4.64
C LEU A 220 8.74 -1.22 -3.19
N SER A 221 8.89 -0.31 -2.23
CA SER A 221 8.84 -0.66 -0.81
C SER A 221 7.47 -1.23 -0.42
N TYR A 222 6.38 -0.53 -0.76
CA TYR A 222 5.04 -1.01 -0.47
C TYR A 222 4.77 -2.37 -1.12
N LEU A 223 5.21 -2.57 -2.36
CA LEU A 223 5.08 -3.86 -3.05
C LEU A 223 5.88 -4.96 -2.36
N CYS A 224 7.15 -4.71 -2.01
CA CYS A 224 8.00 -5.68 -1.33
C CYS A 224 7.43 -6.08 0.04
N THR A 225 7.02 -5.10 0.85
CA THR A 225 6.43 -5.37 2.17
C THR A 225 5.10 -6.12 2.05
N HIS A 226 4.24 -5.76 1.10
CA HIS A 226 2.99 -6.47 0.83
C HIS A 226 3.20 -7.90 0.32
N VAL A 227 4.12 -8.11 -0.63
CA VAL A 227 4.46 -9.44 -1.15
C VAL A 227 5.08 -10.30 -0.05
N MET A 228 5.97 -9.75 0.77
CA MET A 228 6.55 -10.46 1.91
C MET A 228 5.49 -10.81 2.96
N GLY A 229 4.56 -9.91 3.27
CA GLY A 229 3.42 -10.19 4.15
C GLY A 229 2.49 -11.27 3.59
N THR A 230 2.21 -11.24 2.29
CA THR A 230 1.41 -12.28 1.62
C THR A 230 2.14 -13.63 1.68
N LEU A 231 3.44 -13.67 1.37
CA LEU A 231 4.25 -14.88 1.48
C LEU A 231 4.31 -15.41 2.91
N LEU A 232 4.32 -14.54 3.93
CA LEU A 232 4.25 -14.97 5.33
C LEU A 232 2.98 -15.81 5.62
N THR A 233 1.83 -15.39 5.06
CA THR A 233 0.55 -16.09 5.23
C THR A 233 0.49 -17.41 4.44
N VAL A 234 1.05 -17.44 3.22
CA VAL A 234 0.99 -18.60 2.32
C VAL A 234 2.06 -19.65 2.63
N LEU A 235 3.24 -19.24 3.08
CA LEU A 235 4.34 -20.16 3.36
C LEU A 235 4.04 -21.01 4.60
N THR A 236 4.38 -22.29 4.50
CA THR A 236 4.37 -23.21 5.64
C THR A 236 5.46 -22.83 6.64
N ARG A 237 5.26 -23.16 7.91
CA ARG A 237 6.24 -22.89 9.00
C ARG A 237 7.68 -23.26 8.64
N ALA A 238 7.89 -24.45 8.07
CA ALA A 238 9.22 -24.92 7.67
C ALA A 238 9.89 -24.03 6.62
N LYS A 239 9.12 -23.45 5.69
CA LYS A 239 9.64 -22.56 4.63
C LYS A 239 9.79 -21.12 5.10
N ARG A 240 9.01 -20.66 6.10
CA ARG A 240 9.11 -19.30 6.66
C ARG A 240 10.51 -19.03 7.21
N PHE A 241 11.06 -19.98 7.97
CA PHE A 241 12.42 -19.84 8.52
C PHE A 241 13.46 -19.63 7.43
N SER A 242 13.51 -20.54 6.44
CA SER A 242 14.48 -20.48 5.34
C SER A 242 14.29 -19.26 4.44
N PHE A 243 13.07 -18.72 4.36
CA PHE A 243 12.77 -17.52 3.58
C PHE A 243 13.14 -16.23 4.31
N PHE A 244 12.73 -16.04 5.57
CA PHE A 244 12.90 -14.77 6.28
C PHE A 244 14.30 -14.58 6.86
N MET A 245 14.99 -15.63 7.31
CA MET A 245 16.34 -15.51 7.89
C MET A 245 17.34 -14.74 7.00
N PRO A 246 17.46 -15.00 5.68
CA PRO A 246 18.35 -14.24 4.83
C PRO A 246 17.83 -12.83 4.46
N ILE A 247 16.53 -12.58 4.58
CA ILE A 247 15.93 -11.30 4.16
C ILE A 247 15.99 -10.25 5.28
N LEU A 248 15.95 -10.67 6.55
CA LEU A 248 15.98 -9.76 7.70
C LEU A 248 17.16 -8.76 7.67
N PRO A 249 18.42 -9.15 7.36
CA PRO A 249 19.52 -8.19 7.20
C PRO A 249 19.33 -7.22 6.04
N CYS A 250 18.68 -7.65 4.94
CA CYS A 250 18.39 -6.78 3.80
C CYS A 250 17.39 -5.67 4.17
N LEU A 251 16.45 -5.94 5.08
CA LEU A 251 15.51 -4.93 5.59
C LEU A 251 16.23 -3.81 6.35
N VAL A 252 17.28 -4.13 7.09
CA VAL A 252 18.13 -3.12 7.76
C VAL A 252 18.78 -2.21 6.71
N ALA A 253 19.39 -2.80 5.68
CA ALA A 253 20.03 -2.04 4.61
C ALA A 253 19.01 -1.18 3.83
N PHE A 254 17.80 -1.68 3.58
CA PHE A 254 16.73 -0.90 2.95
C PHE A 254 16.31 0.29 3.81
N CYS A 255 16.14 0.09 5.11
CA CYS A 255 15.80 1.17 6.04
C CYS A 255 16.91 2.23 6.15
N GLN A 256 18.17 1.82 6.05
CA GLN A 256 19.31 2.74 6.03
C GLN A 256 19.37 3.57 4.74
N ALA A 257 19.10 2.93 3.59
CA ALA A 257 19.10 3.62 2.30
C ALA A 257 17.87 4.54 2.12
N PHE A 258 16.73 4.16 2.70
CA PHE A 258 15.45 4.83 2.50
C PHE A 258 14.70 5.00 3.83
N PRO A 259 14.96 6.09 4.57
CA PRO A 259 14.27 6.41 5.82
C PRO A 259 12.73 6.43 5.77
N PRO A 260 12.07 6.80 4.66
CA PRO A 260 10.60 6.74 4.57
C PRO A 260 10.00 5.33 4.76
N LEU A 261 10.81 4.27 4.73
CA LEU A 261 10.33 2.88 4.78
C LEU A 261 10.25 2.30 6.19
N TYR A 262 10.68 3.05 7.22
CA TYR A 262 10.75 2.52 8.58
C TYR A 262 9.41 1.98 9.09
N ASP A 263 8.31 2.69 8.85
CA ASP A 263 6.99 2.29 9.35
C ASP A 263 6.51 0.97 8.71
N ASP A 264 6.68 0.82 7.40
CA ASP A 264 6.26 -0.38 6.66
C ASP A 264 7.10 -1.60 7.03
N VAL A 265 8.42 -1.42 7.17
CA VAL A 265 9.33 -2.49 7.60
C VAL A 265 9.07 -2.86 9.05
N ALA A 266 8.82 -1.89 9.93
CA ALA A 266 8.46 -2.15 11.32
C ALA A 266 7.14 -2.94 11.41
N ALA A 267 6.12 -2.58 10.62
CA ALA A 267 4.86 -3.31 10.55
C ALA A 267 5.07 -4.75 10.08
N LEU A 268 5.88 -4.97 9.04
CA LEU A 268 6.24 -6.31 8.58
C LEU A 268 6.99 -7.12 9.65
N LEU A 269 7.98 -6.53 10.32
CA LEU A 269 8.73 -7.19 11.40
C LEU A 269 7.81 -7.57 12.57
N VAL A 270 6.85 -6.70 12.92
CA VAL A 270 5.83 -7.00 13.94
C VAL A 270 4.96 -8.19 13.50
N GLN A 271 4.49 -8.21 12.25
CA GLN A 271 3.69 -9.33 11.72
C GLN A 271 4.47 -10.64 11.74
N VAL A 272 5.72 -10.64 11.25
CA VAL A 272 6.61 -11.82 11.29
C VAL A 272 6.81 -12.25 12.74
N GLY A 273 7.12 -11.32 13.64
CA GLY A 273 7.32 -11.59 15.06
C GLY A 273 6.08 -12.17 15.74
N GLN A 274 4.88 -11.70 15.43
CA GLN A 274 3.61 -12.24 15.95
C GLN A 274 3.36 -13.67 15.49
N VAL A 275 3.60 -13.96 14.20
CA VAL A 275 3.49 -15.33 13.65
C VAL A 275 4.49 -16.25 14.35
N CYS A 276 5.74 -15.80 14.51
CA CYS A 276 6.76 -16.58 15.20
C CYS A 276 6.41 -16.82 16.67
N ALA A 277 5.93 -15.80 17.39
CA ALA A 277 5.51 -15.93 18.79
C ALA A 277 4.36 -16.94 18.94
N SER A 278 3.39 -16.93 18.02
CA SER A 278 2.31 -17.92 17.97
C SER A 278 2.86 -19.33 17.69
N ASP A 279 3.77 -19.47 16.72
CA ASP A 279 4.40 -20.75 16.39
C ASP A 279 5.24 -21.30 17.56
N VAL A 280 5.84 -20.44 18.38
CA VAL A 280 6.56 -20.84 19.60
C VAL A 280 5.60 -21.24 20.71
N ALA A 281 4.53 -20.47 20.96
CA ALA A 281 3.56 -20.73 22.02
C ALA A 281 2.75 -22.02 21.82
N THR A 282 2.59 -22.48 20.58
CA THR A 282 1.91 -23.75 20.26
C THR A 282 2.73 -24.99 20.63
N LYS A 283 4.04 -24.87 20.87
CA LYS A 283 4.87 -25.96 21.39
C LYS A 283 5.05 -25.79 22.91
N ALA A 284 4.76 -26.83 23.70
CA ALA A 284 5.19 -26.85 25.10
C ALA A 284 6.72 -26.90 25.14
N ARG A 285 7.37 -25.91 25.75
CA ARG A 285 8.85 -25.77 25.74
C ARG A 285 9.37 -25.38 27.12
N ASP A 286 10.64 -25.73 27.35
CA ASP A 286 11.37 -25.48 28.61
C ASP A 286 11.78 -24.01 28.81
N ILE A 287 11.82 -23.20 27.75
CA ILE A 287 12.15 -21.77 27.80
C ILE A 287 11.08 -21.00 27.05
N ASP A 288 10.38 -20.13 27.76
CA ASP A 288 9.38 -19.23 27.20
C ASP A 288 10.09 -17.91 26.79
N PRO A 289 10.17 -17.58 25.49
CA PRO A 289 10.80 -16.34 25.03
C PRO A 289 10.18 -15.09 25.65
N LEU A 290 8.89 -15.19 26.02
CA LEU A 290 8.14 -14.14 26.69
C LEU A 290 8.67 -13.91 28.11
N ILE A 291 9.05 -14.99 28.82
CA ILE A 291 9.70 -14.92 30.13
C ILE A 291 11.12 -14.37 29.99
N ALA A 292 11.88 -14.79 28.98
CA ALA A 292 13.22 -14.25 28.71
C ALA A 292 13.20 -12.74 28.40
N ARG A 293 12.20 -12.28 27.63
CA ARG A 293 11.99 -10.85 27.30
C ARG A 293 11.60 -10.03 28.54
N LEU A 294 10.79 -10.58 29.44
CA LEU A 294 10.46 -9.96 30.72
C LEU A 294 11.66 -9.95 31.69
N GLN A 295 12.50 -10.99 31.70
CA GLN A 295 13.73 -11.04 32.48
C GLN A 295 14.74 -9.98 32.02
N TYR A 296 14.92 -9.80 30.72
CA TYR A 296 15.77 -8.75 30.15
C TYR A 296 15.28 -7.33 30.52
N LEU A 297 13.97 -7.07 30.43
CA LEU A 297 13.39 -5.78 30.84
C LEU A 297 13.50 -5.54 32.35
N LYS A 298 13.48 -6.61 33.15
CA LYS A 298 13.65 -6.58 34.61
C LYS A 298 15.10 -6.31 35.04
N GLU A 299 16.11 -6.65 34.22
CA GLU A 299 17.52 -6.35 34.51
C GLU A 299 17.93 -4.90 34.17
N LYS A 300 17.19 -4.23 33.27
CA LYS A 300 17.48 -2.86 32.84
C LYS A 300 17.10 -1.68 33.79
N PRO A 301 16.46 -1.82 34.96
CA PRO A 301 16.24 -0.68 35.86
C PRO A 301 17.47 -0.25 36.69
N GLN A 302 18.58 -1.00 36.71
CA GLN A 302 19.63 -0.82 37.74
C GLN A 302 21.01 -0.36 37.24
N ALA A 303 21.19 -0.08 35.95
CA ALA A 303 22.48 0.30 35.37
C ALA A 303 22.60 1.79 34.97
N VAL A 304 21.81 2.70 35.56
CA VAL A 304 21.83 4.13 35.21
C VAL A 304 22.70 4.98 36.16
N VAL A 305 23.50 4.39 37.06
CA VAL A 305 24.39 5.18 37.93
C VAL A 305 25.79 4.59 38.03
N ALA A 306 26.64 4.88 37.05
CA ALA A 306 28.09 5.03 37.27
C ALA A 306 28.73 5.82 36.10
N PRO A 307 29.49 6.90 36.37
CA PRO A 307 30.22 7.63 35.35
C PRO A 307 31.62 7.02 35.15
N GLY A 308 31.97 6.64 33.93
CA GLY A 308 33.32 6.17 33.62
C GLY A 308 33.46 5.67 32.20
N GLY A 309 34.18 6.41 31.38
CA GLY A 309 34.38 6.17 29.95
C GLY A 309 34.93 4.79 29.60
N GLY A 310 34.43 4.26 28.49
CA GLY A 310 34.92 3.06 27.83
C GLY A 310 33.98 2.73 26.67
N SER A 311 34.52 2.75 25.46
CA SER A 311 33.84 2.47 24.18
C SER A 311 32.82 1.32 24.27
N SER A 312 31.53 1.66 24.39
CA SER A 312 30.45 0.67 24.34
C SER A 312 30.13 0.34 22.89
N LYS A 313 30.88 -0.61 22.33
CA LYS A 313 30.35 -1.42 21.23
C LYS A 313 29.07 -2.09 21.74
N LEU A 314 27.94 -1.73 21.14
CA LEU A 314 26.61 -2.28 21.42
C LEU A 314 26.51 -3.71 20.83
N THR A 315 27.36 -4.63 21.32
CA THR A 315 27.35 -6.05 20.95
C THR A 315 26.49 -6.81 21.98
N LEU A 316 25.17 -6.81 21.81
CA LEU A 316 24.28 -7.59 22.67
C LEU A 316 23.28 -8.53 21.97
N PRO A 317 22.91 -8.39 20.67
CA PRO A 317 22.09 -9.45 20.04
C PRO A 317 22.90 -10.72 19.75
N GLN A 318 24.23 -10.61 19.58
CA GLN A 318 25.09 -11.76 19.27
C GLN A 318 25.40 -12.64 20.49
N ARG A 319 25.55 -12.06 21.69
CA ARG A 319 25.97 -12.83 22.88
C ARG A 319 24.88 -13.78 23.39
N THR A 320 23.62 -13.37 23.36
CA THR A 320 22.49 -14.24 23.72
C THR A 320 22.15 -15.25 22.62
N ALA A 321 22.45 -14.96 21.35
CA ALA A 321 22.29 -15.93 20.26
C ALA A 321 23.33 -17.06 20.31
N GLU A 322 24.56 -16.78 20.75
CA GLU A 322 25.64 -17.77 20.88
C GLU A 322 25.53 -18.62 22.17
N GLU A 323 25.02 -18.07 23.27
CA GLU A 323 24.87 -18.80 24.55
C GLU A 323 23.50 -19.49 24.73
N LEU A 324 22.42 -19.06 24.06
CA LEU A 324 21.07 -19.65 24.15
C LEU A 324 20.59 -20.27 22.81
N GLY A 325 21.50 -20.84 22.03
CA GLY A 325 21.19 -21.58 20.79
C GLY A 325 20.36 -22.85 21.02
N GLY A 326 19.08 -22.68 21.36
CA GLY A 326 18.09 -23.73 21.24
C GLY A 326 17.96 -24.13 19.77
N THR A 327 17.97 -25.43 19.50
CA THR A 327 17.88 -26.09 18.18
C THR A 327 16.59 -25.78 17.40
N ASP A 328 15.73 -24.90 17.89
CA ASP A 328 14.42 -24.64 17.32
C ASP A 328 14.44 -23.42 16.37
N PRO A 329 14.17 -23.63 15.07
CA PRO A 329 14.22 -22.57 14.06
C PRO A 329 13.27 -21.40 14.37
N ASP A 330 12.16 -21.63 15.07
CA ASP A 330 11.20 -20.56 15.36
C ASP A 330 11.74 -19.59 16.44
N VAL A 331 12.54 -20.10 17.39
CA VAL A 331 13.18 -19.26 18.42
C VAL A 331 14.28 -18.42 17.80
N GLN A 332 15.08 -19.03 16.91
CA GLN A 332 16.12 -18.32 16.18
C GLN A 332 15.54 -17.19 15.33
N LEU A 333 14.41 -17.44 14.66
CA LEU A 333 13.72 -16.40 13.89
C LEU A 333 13.21 -15.27 14.80
N CYS A 334 12.65 -15.57 15.97
CA CYS A 334 12.26 -14.54 16.95
C CYS A 334 13.45 -13.66 17.34
N TYR A 335 14.60 -14.25 17.70
CA TYR A 335 15.78 -13.47 18.07
C TYR A 335 16.34 -12.66 16.91
N CYS A 336 16.35 -13.21 15.70
CA CYS A 336 16.78 -12.47 14.51
C CYS A 336 15.84 -11.29 14.19
N VAL A 337 14.52 -11.45 14.33
CA VAL A 337 13.56 -10.33 14.17
C VAL A 337 13.82 -9.24 15.22
N GLU A 338 14.05 -9.60 16.49
CA GLU A 338 14.37 -8.64 17.54
C GLU A 338 15.70 -7.92 17.29
N ALA A 339 16.74 -8.65 16.87
CA ALA A 339 18.03 -8.09 16.50
C ALA A 339 17.89 -7.07 15.35
N THR A 340 17.15 -7.45 14.31
CA THR A 340 16.86 -6.59 13.15
C THR A 340 16.17 -5.29 13.56
N PHE A 341 15.18 -5.38 14.47
CA PHE A 341 14.47 -4.21 15.00
C PHE A 341 15.43 -3.27 15.76
N MET A 342 16.34 -3.83 16.57
CA MET A 342 17.34 -3.06 17.32
C MET A 342 18.40 -2.45 16.39
N ASP A 343 18.80 -3.14 15.33
CA ASP A 343 19.75 -2.63 14.34
C ASP A 343 19.17 -1.45 13.55
N ILE A 344 17.87 -1.52 13.21
CA ILE A 344 17.15 -0.40 12.60
C ILE A 344 17.11 0.80 13.56
N ILE A 345 16.68 0.60 14.81
CA ILE A 345 16.60 1.68 15.82
C ILE A 345 17.98 2.32 16.08
N SER A 346 19.02 1.49 16.25
CA SER A 346 20.36 1.98 16.52
C SER A 346 20.96 2.74 15.33
N SER A 347 20.68 2.30 14.09
CA SER A 347 21.07 3.02 12.89
C SER A 347 20.41 4.40 12.81
N THR A 348 19.14 4.52 13.20
CA THR A 348 18.43 5.80 13.25
C THR A 348 18.96 6.73 14.34
N LEU A 349 19.36 6.19 15.50
CA LEU A 349 19.91 6.96 16.62
C LEU A 349 21.33 7.51 16.39
N HIS A 350 22.15 6.83 15.58
CA HIS A 350 23.53 7.25 15.28
C HIS A 350 23.67 8.00 13.95
N GLY A 351 22.56 8.19 13.22
CA GLY A 351 22.51 8.85 11.90
C GLY A 351 22.02 10.30 11.91
N LEU A 352 22.00 10.98 13.07
CA LEU A 352 21.69 12.41 13.22
C LEU A 352 22.93 13.23 13.57
#